data_AF-A0A151H1N2-F1
#
_entry.id   AF-A0A151H1N2-F1
#
_cell.length_a   1.000
_cell.length_b   1.000
_cell.length_c   1.000
_cell.angle_alpha   90.00
_cell.angle_beta   90.00
_cell.angle_gamma   90.00
#
_symmetry.space_group_name_H-M   'P 1'
#
loop_
_entity.id
_entity.type
_entity.pdbx_description
1 polymer ?
#
loop_
_entity_poly.entity_id
_entity_poly.type
_entity_poly.pdbx_seq_one_letter_code
_entity_poly.pdbx_strand_id
1 'polypeptide(L)'
;MGASESTDSLRADQEARELRELNGEHYQDAEYPWFFIVQWACEKLPADAVFTWNLSDIKAEVAELTADPITFLACCPADEAFRESGEFSFTENGVFVEWAMLLVELLPSLADVRYRLVPAKVAEEEFWCRFFSAVRLRIQQHVGSRTGPSTHISEKKKTIGKATQRQT
;
A
#
# COMPACT_ATOMS: atom_id res chain seq x y z
N MET A 1 -32.78 17.44 -44.16
CA MET A 1 -33.19 16.86 -42.86
C MET A 1 -33.00 15.36 -43.00
N GLY A 2 -32.19 14.62 -42.24
CA GLY A 2 -31.52 14.86 -40.96
C GLY A 2 -31.24 13.48 -40.35
N ALA A 3 -30.59 12.59 -41.11
CA ALA A 3 -30.44 11.17 -40.73
C ALA A 3 -28.97 10.75 -40.50
N SER A 4 -28.01 11.63 -40.78
CA SER A 4 -26.58 11.33 -40.63
C SER A 4 -25.99 11.75 -39.28
N GLU A 5 -26.70 12.55 -38.48
CA GLU A 5 -26.21 13.06 -37.19
C GLU A 5 -26.47 12.07 -36.03
N SER A 6 -27.38 11.11 -36.20
CA SER A 6 -27.89 10.30 -35.08
C SER A 6 -27.03 9.08 -34.73
N THR A 7 -26.22 8.56 -35.67
CA THR A 7 -25.33 7.42 -35.40
C THR A 7 -23.97 7.86 -34.86
N ASP A 8 -23.52 9.07 -35.24
CA ASP A 8 -22.27 9.66 -34.78
C ASP A 8 -22.35 10.03 -33.30
N SER A 9 -23.48 10.61 -32.87
CA SER A 9 -23.74 10.93 -31.45
C SER A 9 -23.79 9.68 -30.56
N LEU A 10 -24.43 8.59 -31.02
CA LEU A 10 -24.49 7.35 -30.25
C LEU A 10 -23.12 6.67 -30.14
N ARG A 11 -22.32 6.74 -31.19
CA ARG A 11 -20.95 6.23 -31.19
C ARG A 11 -20.04 7.07 -30.29
N ALA A 12 -20.17 8.39 -30.33
CA ALA A 12 -19.43 9.29 -29.44
C ALA A 12 -19.80 9.11 -27.97
N ASP A 13 -21.09 8.88 -27.65
CA ASP A 13 -21.54 8.59 -26.29
C ASP A 13 -21.06 7.23 -25.79
N GLN A 14 -21.02 6.22 -26.67
CA GLN A 14 -20.43 4.91 -26.40
C GLN A 14 -18.92 5.02 -26.14
N GLU A 15 -18.18 5.70 -27.02
CA GLU A 15 -16.74 5.95 -26.88
C GLU A 15 -16.43 6.79 -25.63
N ALA A 16 -17.26 7.78 -25.28
CA ALA A 16 -17.10 8.58 -24.06
C ALA A 16 -17.38 7.77 -22.79
N ARG A 17 -18.28 6.79 -22.84
CA ARG A 17 -18.53 5.86 -21.73
C ARG A 17 -17.39 4.85 -21.58
N GLU A 18 -16.91 4.29 -22.68
CA GLU A 18 -15.74 3.40 -22.71
C GLU A 18 -14.48 4.16 -22.23
N LEU A 19 -14.28 5.42 -22.64
CA LEU A 19 -13.22 6.28 -22.13
C LEU A 19 -13.36 6.54 -20.62
N ARG A 20 -14.58 6.72 -20.09
CA ARG A 20 -14.80 6.88 -18.64
C ARG A 20 -14.58 5.58 -17.87
N GLU A 21 -14.89 4.44 -18.46
CA GLU A 21 -14.63 3.11 -17.89
C GLU A 21 -13.12 2.77 -17.94
N LEU A 22 -12.41 3.21 -18.98
CA LEU A 22 -10.95 3.08 -19.11
C LEU A 22 -10.16 4.08 -18.24
N ASN A 23 -10.65 5.33 -18.08
CA ASN A 23 -10.08 6.31 -17.16
C ASN A 23 -10.45 6.04 -15.69
N GLY A 24 -11.44 5.18 -15.42
CA GLY A 24 -11.88 4.84 -14.06
C GLY A 24 -10.89 3.96 -13.31
N GLU A 25 -9.95 3.34 -14.03
CA GLU A 25 -9.02 2.36 -13.49
C GLU A 25 -7.58 2.91 -13.67
N HIS A 26 -7.28 4.03 -13.01
CA HIS A 26 -5.92 4.59 -12.83
C HIS A 26 -5.06 3.69 -11.91
N TYR A 27 -5.01 2.39 -12.19
CA TYR A 27 -4.09 1.47 -11.53
C TYR A 27 -2.71 1.82 -12.06
N GLN A 28 -1.86 2.35 -11.18
CA GLN A 28 -0.46 2.71 -11.45
C GLN A 28 -0.23 4.09 -12.07
N ASP A 29 -0.97 5.12 -11.64
CA ASP A 29 -0.53 6.50 -11.86
C ASP A 29 0.88 6.72 -11.29
N ALA A 30 1.83 7.09 -12.16
CA ALA A 30 3.23 7.33 -11.82
C ALA A 30 3.39 8.71 -11.18
N GLU A 31 2.85 8.90 -9.97
CA GLU A 31 3.02 10.13 -9.20
C GLU A 31 4.22 10.01 -8.26
N TYR A 32 5.18 10.93 -8.39
CA TYR A 32 6.30 11.03 -7.46
C TYR A 32 5.87 11.70 -6.14
N PRO A 33 6.28 11.19 -4.96
CA PRO A 33 7.14 10.03 -4.70
C PRO A 33 6.39 8.69 -4.57
N TRP A 34 5.06 8.71 -4.63
CA TRP A 34 4.20 7.57 -4.30
C TRP A 34 4.51 6.29 -5.06
N PHE A 35 4.76 6.37 -6.37
CA PHE A 35 5.11 5.19 -7.17
C PHE A 35 6.33 4.46 -6.59
N PHE A 36 7.38 5.20 -6.24
CA PHE A 36 8.61 4.62 -5.69
C PHE A 36 8.44 4.12 -4.27
N ILE A 37 7.62 4.79 -3.45
CA ILE A 37 7.27 4.33 -2.11
C ILE A 37 6.54 2.98 -2.19
N VAL A 38 5.60 2.83 -3.13
CA VAL A 38 4.90 1.56 -3.34
C VAL A 38 5.86 0.47 -3.81
N GLN A 39 6.72 0.76 -4.79
CA GLN A 39 7.72 -0.19 -5.26
C GLN A 39 8.64 -0.64 -4.11
N TRP A 40 9.18 0.30 -3.34
CA TRP A 40 10.03 0.05 -2.17
C TRP A 40 9.31 -0.80 -1.11
N ALA A 41 8.05 -0.48 -0.81
CA ALA A 41 7.27 -1.22 0.16
C ALA A 41 7.08 -2.69 -0.24
N CYS A 42 6.98 -2.95 -1.55
CA CYS A 42 6.76 -4.28 -2.11
C CYS A 42 8.03 -5.09 -2.38
N GLU A 43 9.25 -4.56 -2.22
CA GLU A 43 10.51 -5.25 -2.55
C GLU A 43 10.71 -6.62 -1.87
N LYS A 44 10.06 -6.84 -0.73
CA LYS A 44 10.16 -8.09 0.06
C LYS A 44 8.96 -9.02 -0.14
N LEU A 45 7.99 -8.64 -0.96
CA LEU A 45 6.85 -9.50 -1.27
C LEU A 45 7.28 -10.61 -2.23
N PRO A 46 6.68 -11.81 -2.12
CA PRO A 46 7.10 -12.96 -2.92
C PRO A 46 6.77 -12.72 -4.41
N ALA A 47 7.65 -13.20 -5.29
CA ALA A 47 7.63 -12.89 -6.73
C ALA A 47 6.44 -13.50 -7.50
N ASP A 48 5.70 -14.41 -6.88
CA ASP A 48 4.48 -15.01 -7.41
C ASP A 48 3.21 -14.17 -7.14
N ALA A 49 3.34 -13.08 -6.38
CA ALA A 49 2.25 -12.16 -6.15
C ALA A 49 1.97 -11.30 -7.40
N VAL A 50 0.76 -11.41 -7.94
CA VAL A 50 0.26 -10.45 -8.92
C VAL A 50 -0.14 -9.18 -8.17
N PHE A 51 0.70 -8.15 -8.28
CA PHE A 51 0.48 -6.90 -7.58
C PHE A 51 -0.54 -6.04 -8.34
N THR A 52 -1.71 -5.85 -7.75
CA THR A 52 -2.68 -4.85 -8.19
C THR A 52 -2.89 -3.86 -7.04
N TRP A 53 -2.66 -2.57 -7.29
CA TRP A 53 -2.82 -1.52 -6.29
C TRP A 53 -3.55 -0.32 -6.88
N ASN A 54 -4.33 0.33 -6.03
CA ASN A 54 -4.96 1.60 -6.34
C ASN A 54 -4.23 2.71 -5.56
N LEU A 55 -3.68 3.69 -6.28
CA LEU A 55 -2.89 4.74 -5.63
C LEU A 55 -3.76 5.66 -4.77
N SER A 56 -5.01 5.93 -5.17
CA SER A 56 -5.94 6.76 -4.40
C SER A 56 -6.28 6.12 -3.06
N ASP A 57 -6.53 4.82 -3.04
CA ASP A 57 -6.80 4.06 -1.81
C ASP A 57 -5.58 4.09 -0.87
N ILE A 58 -4.37 3.82 -1.41
CA ILE A 58 -3.13 3.88 -0.63
C ILE A 58 -2.94 5.27 -0.02
N LYS A 59 -3.14 6.34 -0.80
CA LYS A 59 -3.04 7.71 -0.30
C LYS A 59 -4.05 7.99 0.80
N ALA A 60 -5.28 7.50 0.68
CA ALA A 60 -6.31 7.65 1.70
C ALA A 60 -5.92 6.91 3.00
N GLU A 61 -5.47 5.65 2.90
CA GLU A 61 -5.00 4.87 4.04
C GLU A 61 -3.78 5.52 4.74
N VAL A 62 -2.84 6.08 3.97
CA VAL A 62 -1.69 6.80 4.53
C VAL A 62 -2.12 8.12 5.18
N ALA A 63 -3.11 8.82 4.62
CA ALA A 63 -3.65 10.03 5.23
C ALA A 63 -4.24 9.75 6.63
N GLU A 64 -4.91 8.60 6.82
CA GLU A 64 -5.45 8.18 8.12
C GLU A 64 -4.37 8.05 9.20
N LEU A 65 -3.15 7.60 8.85
CA LEU A 65 -2.02 7.53 9.78
C LEU A 65 -1.64 8.89 10.37
N THR A 66 -1.99 9.98 9.68
CA THR A 66 -1.58 11.35 10.00
C THR A 66 -2.76 12.24 10.39
N ALA A 67 -3.93 11.66 10.70
CA ALA A 67 -5.13 12.43 11.02
C ALA A 67 -4.91 13.42 12.20
N ASP A 68 -4.17 12.97 13.22
CA ASP A 68 -3.76 13.78 14.37
C ASP A 68 -2.58 13.13 15.12
N PRO A 69 -1.91 13.84 16.05
CA PRO A 69 -0.75 13.32 16.76
C PRO A 69 -1.00 12.06 17.59
N ILE A 70 -2.21 11.87 18.16
CA ILE A 70 -2.55 10.70 18.95
C ILE A 70 -2.70 9.50 18.02
N THR A 71 -3.42 9.66 16.91
CA THR A 71 -3.56 8.64 15.88
C THR A 71 -2.21 8.22 15.33
N PHE A 72 -1.32 9.17 15.03
CA PHE A 72 0.04 8.87 14.58
C PHE A 72 0.80 8.01 15.59
N LEU A 73 0.82 8.36 16.87
CA LEU A 73 1.54 7.59 17.89
C LEU A 73 0.96 6.18 18.10
N ALA A 74 -0.35 6.00 17.86
CA ALA A 74 -1.02 4.71 17.97
C ALA A 74 -0.78 3.83 16.72
N CYS A 75 -0.83 4.41 15.53
CA CYS A 75 -0.74 3.67 14.26
C CYS A 75 0.69 3.57 13.70
N CYS A 76 1.60 4.42 14.15
CA CYS A 76 3.02 4.44 13.78
C CYS A 76 3.88 4.19 15.04
N PRO A 77 3.86 2.96 15.60
CA PRO A 77 4.67 2.62 16.76
C PRO A 77 6.17 2.62 16.41
N ALA A 78 7.03 2.67 17.43
CA ALA A 78 8.46 2.41 17.23
C ALA A 78 8.66 1.00 16.69
N ASP A 79 9.44 0.88 15.62
CA ASP A 79 9.76 -0.38 14.98
C ASP A 79 11.28 -0.56 14.96
N GLU A 80 11.80 -1.16 16.04
CA GLU A 80 13.23 -1.40 16.22
C GLU A 80 13.77 -2.39 15.16
N ALA A 81 12.97 -3.37 14.75
CA ALA A 81 13.38 -4.33 13.72
C ALA A 81 13.57 -3.62 12.36
N PHE A 82 12.65 -2.72 11.99
CA PHE A 82 12.82 -1.89 10.81
C PHE A 82 14.00 -0.93 10.93
N ARG A 83 14.21 -0.31 12.10
CA ARG A 83 15.36 0.58 12.33
C ARG A 83 16.69 -0.15 12.17
N GLU A 84 16.81 -1.35 12.72
CA GLU A 84 18.03 -2.16 12.69
C GLU A 84 18.27 -2.86 11.34
N SER A 85 17.23 -2.97 10.49
CA SER A 85 17.32 -3.63 9.18
C SER A 85 18.28 -2.93 8.20
N GLY A 86 18.58 -1.65 8.42
CA GLY A 86 19.33 -0.81 7.49
C GLY A 86 18.55 -0.39 6.24
N GLU A 87 17.26 -0.74 6.15
CA GLU A 87 16.40 -0.37 5.01
C GLU A 87 15.97 1.10 5.02
N PHE A 88 16.10 1.77 6.17
CA PHE A 88 15.82 3.19 6.36
C PHE A 88 17.08 3.95 6.78
N SER A 89 17.29 5.12 6.19
CA SER A 89 18.36 6.05 6.58
C SER A 89 17.91 7.48 6.33
N PHE A 90 17.96 8.31 7.39
CA PHE A 90 17.58 9.72 7.33
C PHE A 90 18.80 10.64 7.23
N THR A 91 19.61 10.44 6.20
CA THR A 91 20.81 11.25 5.90
C THR A 91 20.49 12.34 4.87
N GLU A 92 21.20 13.47 4.91
CA GLU A 92 20.86 14.69 4.14
C GLU A 92 20.68 14.49 2.61
N ASN A 93 21.31 13.47 2.03
CA ASN A 93 21.18 13.12 0.61
C ASN A 93 20.44 11.79 0.38
N GLY A 94 19.73 11.30 1.39
CA GLY A 94 18.99 10.05 1.34
C GLY A 94 17.64 10.21 0.65
N VAL A 95 17.24 9.19 -0.10
CA VAL A 95 15.93 9.15 -0.78
C VAL A 95 14.75 9.37 0.18
N PHE A 96 14.87 8.92 1.43
CA PHE A 96 13.83 9.11 2.45
C PHE A 96 13.67 10.56 2.89
N VAL A 97 14.75 11.36 2.87
CA VAL A 97 14.67 12.80 3.16
C VAL A 97 13.95 13.51 2.02
N GLU A 98 14.27 13.15 0.78
CA GLU A 98 13.59 13.68 -0.40
C GLU A 98 12.09 13.36 -0.39
N TRP A 99 11.73 12.10 -0.15
CA TRP A 99 10.34 11.68 -0.01
C TRP A 99 9.65 12.39 1.15
N ALA A 100 10.31 12.52 2.31
CA ALA A 100 9.76 13.22 3.47
C ALA A 100 9.42 14.68 3.15
N MET A 101 10.30 15.41 2.47
CA MET A 101 10.04 16.80 2.06
C MET A 101 8.82 16.91 1.17
N LEU A 102 8.72 16.06 0.15
CA LEU A 102 7.58 16.08 -0.77
C LEU A 102 6.28 15.64 -0.10
N LEU A 103 6.32 14.61 0.75
CA LEU A 103 5.14 14.14 1.46
C LEU A 103 4.58 15.20 2.41
N VAL A 104 5.44 16.03 3.03
CA VAL A 104 5.01 17.18 3.84
C VAL A 104 4.27 18.22 3.00
N GLU A 105 4.70 18.46 1.76
CA GLU A 105 4.02 19.37 0.84
C GLU A 105 2.68 18.80 0.34
N LEU A 106 2.65 17.48 0.07
CA LEU A 106 1.49 16.79 -0.48
C LEU A 106 0.43 16.45 0.59
N LEU A 107 0.82 16.30 1.86
CA LEU A 107 -0.04 15.89 2.97
C LEU A 107 0.01 16.95 4.09
N PRO A 108 -0.89 17.95 4.07
CA PRO A 108 -0.92 19.00 5.11
C PRO A 108 -1.07 18.47 6.54
N SER A 109 -1.77 17.34 6.70
CA SER A 109 -1.95 16.66 7.99
C SER A 109 -0.62 16.12 8.53
N LEU A 110 0.23 15.55 7.67
CA LEU A 110 1.57 15.08 8.04
C LEU A 110 2.45 16.24 8.52
N ALA A 111 2.36 17.39 7.85
CA ALA A 111 3.09 18.59 8.24
C ALA A 111 2.70 19.08 9.64
N ASP A 112 1.40 19.16 9.94
CA ASP A 112 0.88 19.59 11.25
C ASP A 112 1.26 18.59 12.35
N VAL A 113 1.09 17.29 12.10
CA VAL A 113 1.48 16.24 13.06
C VAL A 113 2.98 16.28 13.35
N ARG A 114 3.82 16.39 12.32
CA ARG A 114 5.28 16.52 12.48
C ARG A 114 5.64 17.75 13.32
N TYR A 115 5.06 18.92 13.01
CA TYR A 115 5.32 20.15 13.76
C TYR A 115 4.95 20.04 15.25
N ARG A 116 3.88 19.31 15.57
CA ARG A 116 3.44 19.09 16.97
C ARG A 116 4.28 18.06 17.72
N LEU A 117 4.82 17.06 17.03
CA LEU A 117 5.55 15.95 17.64
C LEU A 117 7.07 16.15 17.65
N VAL A 118 7.63 16.87 16.68
CA VAL A 118 9.07 17.06 16.53
C VAL A 118 9.48 18.49 16.85
N PRO A 119 10.55 18.73 17.64
CA PRO A 119 11.31 17.75 18.43
C PRO A 119 10.67 17.47 19.80
N ALA A 120 9.47 18.00 20.07
CA ALA A 120 8.91 18.07 21.42
C ALA A 120 8.60 16.71 22.08
N LYS A 121 8.28 15.68 21.28
CA LYS A 121 7.88 14.33 21.72
C LYS A 121 8.77 13.24 21.16
N VAL A 122 9.21 13.38 19.92
CA VAL A 122 10.09 12.44 19.22
C VAL A 122 11.14 13.21 18.41
N ALA A 123 12.30 12.58 18.18
CA ALA A 123 13.31 13.11 17.29
C ALA A 123 12.84 13.05 15.83
N GLU A 124 13.40 13.90 14.96
CA GLU A 124 13.06 13.97 13.54
C GLU A 124 13.26 12.62 12.83
N GLU A 125 14.44 12.02 12.97
CA GLU A 125 14.75 10.71 12.38
C GLU A 125 13.79 9.62 12.89
N GLU A 126 13.46 9.66 14.18
CA GLU A 126 12.54 8.69 14.79
C GLU A 126 11.11 8.84 14.27
N PHE A 127 10.65 10.08 14.08
CA PHE A 127 9.36 10.36 13.47
C PHE A 127 9.26 9.73 12.07
N TRP A 128 10.30 9.94 11.24
CA TRP A 128 10.32 9.40 9.88
C TRP A 128 10.48 7.89 9.83
N CYS A 129 11.29 7.30 10.71
CA CYS A 129 11.41 5.85 10.82
C CYS A 129 10.06 5.19 11.10
N ARG A 130 9.30 5.73 12.07
CA ARG A 130 7.95 5.26 12.41
C ARG A 130 6.98 5.42 11.27
N PHE A 131 6.98 6.60 10.65
CA PHE A 131 6.09 6.91 9.54
C PHE A 131 6.32 5.97 8.35
N PHE A 132 7.57 5.82 7.89
CA PHE A 132 7.88 4.96 6.75
C PHE A 132 7.69 3.47 7.04
N SER A 133 7.94 3.00 8.27
CA SER A 133 7.57 1.63 8.68
C SER A 133 6.06 1.42 8.55
N ALA A 134 5.24 2.32 9.10
CA ALA A 134 3.79 2.20 9.07
C ALA A 134 3.23 2.29 7.64
N VAL A 135 3.75 3.21 6.81
CA VAL A 135 3.38 3.33 5.40
C VAL A 135 3.68 2.04 4.64
N ARG A 136 4.88 1.47 4.86
CA ARG A 136 5.26 0.20 4.23
C ARG A 136 4.30 -0.92 4.58
N LEU A 137 3.97 -1.06 5.86
CA LEU A 137 3.05 -2.08 6.34
C LEU A 137 1.65 -1.90 5.73
N ARG A 138 1.14 -0.66 5.66
CA ARG A 138 -0.16 -0.36 5.03
C ARG A 138 -0.17 -0.74 3.55
N ILE A 139 0.85 -0.37 2.80
CA ILE A 139 0.96 -0.72 1.38
C ILE A 139 1.02 -2.25 1.21
N GLN A 140 1.83 -2.94 2.01
CA GLN A 140 1.92 -4.40 1.95
C GLN A 140 0.58 -5.08 2.26
N GLN A 141 -0.20 -4.56 3.21
CA GLN A 141 -1.55 -5.05 3.52
C GLN A 141 -2.53 -4.76 2.38
N HIS A 142 -2.51 -3.55 1.82
CA HIS A 142 -3.35 -3.17 0.69
C HIS A 142 -3.11 -4.08 -0.51
N VAL A 143 -1.84 -4.33 -0.84
CA VAL A 143 -1.43 -5.16 -1.96
C VAL A 143 -1.69 -6.65 -1.70
N GLY A 144 -1.38 -7.15 -0.50
CA GLY A 144 -1.53 -8.57 -0.13
C GLY A 144 -2.98 -9.01 0.13
N SER A 145 -3.88 -8.09 0.51
CA SER A 145 -5.29 -8.41 0.76
C SER A 145 -6.09 -8.75 -0.51
N ARG A 146 -5.56 -8.42 -1.70
CA ARG A 146 -6.18 -8.74 -3.00
C ARG A 146 -5.73 -10.08 -3.60
N THR A 147 -4.69 -10.72 -3.04
CA THR A 147 -4.37 -12.12 -3.39
C THR A 147 -5.33 -13.04 -2.63
N GLY A 148 -6.39 -13.49 -3.30
CA GLY A 148 -7.33 -14.47 -2.76
C GLY A 148 -6.64 -15.77 -2.29
N PRO A 149 -7.29 -16.57 -1.45
CA PRO A 149 -6.67 -17.72 -0.79
C PRO A 149 -6.17 -18.73 -1.83
N SER A 150 -4.84 -18.88 -1.92
CA SER A 150 -4.22 -20.00 -2.60
C SER A 150 -4.76 -21.28 -1.99
N THR A 151 -5.52 -22.04 -2.79
CA THR A 151 -6.17 -23.28 -2.38
C THR A 151 -5.08 -24.32 -2.12
N HIS A 152 -4.57 -24.37 -0.90
CA HIS A 152 -3.61 -25.37 -0.48
C HIS A 152 -4.34 -26.72 -0.38
N ILE A 153 -4.27 -27.52 -1.44
CA ILE A 153 -4.75 -28.90 -1.45
C ILE A 153 -3.85 -29.69 -0.49
N SER A 154 -4.32 -29.90 0.74
CA SER A 154 -3.70 -30.86 1.66
C SER A 154 -3.96 -32.27 1.15
N GLU A 155 -2.93 -32.93 0.60
CA GLU A 155 -2.93 -34.37 0.37
C GLU A 155 -3.21 -35.11 1.69
N LYS A 156 -4.44 -35.59 1.85
CA LYS A 156 -4.77 -36.61 2.84
C LYS A 156 -4.05 -37.91 2.47
N LYS A 157 -2.92 -38.20 3.12
CA LYS A 157 -2.40 -39.57 3.17
C LYS A 157 -3.40 -40.45 3.92
N LYS A 158 -4.07 -41.27 3.12
CA LYS A 158 -5.08 -42.28 3.47
C LYS A 158 -4.42 -43.43 4.24
N THR A 159 -4.54 -43.42 5.56
CA THR A 159 -4.26 -44.58 6.40
C THR A 159 -5.47 -45.52 6.37
N ILE A 160 -5.42 -46.56 5.53
CA ILE A 160 -6.21 -47.79 5.64
C ILE A 160 -5.17 -48.85 6.05
N GLY A 161 -5.20 -49.52 7.20
CA GLY A 161 -6.33 -50.04 7.96
C GLY A 161 -6.41 -51.55 7.71
N LYS A 162 -5.97 -52.38 8.66
CA LYS A 162 -6.56 -53.71 8.91
C LYS A 162 -6.18 -54.25 10.29
N ALA A 163 -7.20 -54.26 11.15
CA ALA A 163 -7.29 -55.03 12.38
C ALA A 163 -7.40 -56.54 12.07
N THR A 164 -7.12 -57.39 13.08
CA THR A 164 -8.02 -58.45 13.61
C THR A 164 -7.23 -59.60 14.27
N GLN A 165 -7.30 -59.67 15.61
CA GLN A 165 -7.64 -60.85 16.46
C GLN A 165 -7.06 -62.25 16.15
N ARG A 166 -6.50 -62.95 17.15
CA ARG A 166 -7.21 -63.90 18.05
C ARG A 166 -6.25 -64.68 18.98
N GLN A 167 -6.82 -65.09 20.10
CA GLN A 167 -6.30 -65.98 21.16
C GLN A 167 -5.75 -67.30 20.64
N THR A 168 -4.69 -67.82 21.30
CA THR A 168 -4.76 -68.98 22.21
C THR A 168 -3.50 -69.03 23.06
#